data_AF-A0A522PNY3-F1
#
_entry.id   AF-A0A522PNY3-F1
#
_cell.length_a   1.000
_cell.length_b   1.000
_cell.length_c   1.000
_cell.angle_alpha   90.00
_cell.angle_beta   90.00
_cell.angle_gamma   90.00
#
_symmetry.space_group_name_H-M   'P 1'
#
loop_
_entity.id
_entity.type
_entity.pdbx_description
1 polymer ?
#
loop_
_entity_poly.entity_id
_entity_poly.type
_entity_poly.pdbx_seq_one_letter_code
_entity_poly.pdbx_strand_id
1 'polypeptide(L)'
;GFTCLLVLLRLDAHAFGAAEYDDESAPGGWRAGGVRLAWYVVGLAIAAVMLFVAPPSLGALGLSVGSDRVGALLLGILAGILGTGVAVSFAWYRYRRLRLPDVALYPGAIANSIGTALVDEICFRGAVMGLLLAAGAGSGVALVGQTLLYGLATRLGAPGRSHSMLLIFLGLGFVAGLLTLWTGGVAAAIVGHALTRFAIFVCTGHPGQVRPPGLEPEEAAAERLPPEGWEVVPDRRP
;
A
#
# COMPACT_ATOMS: atom_id res chain seq x y z
N GLY A 1 14.66 14.28 -12.54
CA GLY A 1 13.39 15.02 -12.62
C GLY A 1 12.20 14.13 -12.35
N PHE A 2 11.84 13.25 -13.29
CA PHE A 2 10.62 12.43 -13.22
C PHE A 2 10.53 11.48 -12.00
N THR A 3 11.63 10.85 -11.56
CA THR A 3 11.61 10.05 -10.33
C THR A 3 11.20 10.87 -9.12
N CYS A 4 11.74 12.09 -8.98
CA CYS A 4 11.36 13.00 -7.90
C CYS A 4 9.88 13.39 -8.01
N LEU A 5 9.36 13.59 -9.22
CA LEU A 5 7.93 13.86 -9.43
C LEU A 5 7.05 12.68 -9.02
N LEU A 6 7.46 11.42 -9.27
CA LEU A 6 6.72 10.24 -8.79
C LEU A 6 6.74 10.15 -7.26
N VAL A 7 7.88 10.45 -6.63
CA VAL A 7 7.98 10.48 -5.16
C VAL A 7 7.08 11.57 -4.58
N LEU A 8 7.09 12.78 -5.15
CA LEU A 8 6.21 13.88 -4.76
C LEU A 8 4.73 13.53 -4.97
N LEU A 9 4.38 12.96 -6.13
CA LEU A 9 3.03 12.48 -6.41
C LEU A 9 2.57 11.47 -5.37
N ARG A 10 3.47 10.60 -4.89
CA ARG A 10 3.14 9.64 -3.83
C ARG A 10 2.97 10.29 -2.45
N LEU A 11 3.80 11.28 -2.11
CA LEU A 11 3.66 12.07 -0.89
C LEU A 11 2.30 12.78 -0.84
N ASP A 12 1.84 13.28 -1.99
CA ASP A 12 0.56 13.97 -2.16
C ASP A 12 -0.63 13.02 -2.37
N ALA A 13 -0.44 11.70 -2.38
CA ALA A 13 -1.51 10.74 -2.67
C ALA A 13 -2.75 10.92 -1.79
N HIS A 14 -2.59 11.45 -0.57
CA HIS A 14 -3.70 11.75 0.34
C HIS A 14 -4.64 12.81 -0.23
N ALA A 15 -4.12 13.85 -0.89
CA ALA A 15 -4.94 14.88 -1.53
C ALA A 15 -5.81 14.32 -2.66
N PHE A 16 -5.44 13.15 -3.21
CA PHE A 16 -6.15 12.50 -4.29
C PHE A 16 -7.04 11.34 -3.83
N GLY A 17 -7.15 11.10 -2.52
CA GLY A 17 -7.81 9.91 -1.97
C GLY A 17 -7.16 8.60 -2.45
N ALA A 18 -5.90 8.66 -2.90
CA ALA A 18 -5.08 7.54 -3.34
C ALA A 18 -4.06 7.12 -2.27
N ALA A 19 -3.94 7.91 -1.19
CA ALA A 19 -3.22 7.46 0.01
C ALA A 19 -3.88 6.20 0.55
N GLU A 20 -3.02 5.35 1.10
CA GLU A 20 -3.32 4.11 1.80
C GLU A 20 -4.75 3.99 2.30
N TYR A 21 -5.48 3.11 1.62
CA TYR A 21 -6.83 2.68 1.91
C TYR A 21 -7.87 3.80 2.05
N ASP A 22 -7.53 5.10 1.97
CA ASP A 22 -8.17 6.16 2.76
C ASP A 22 -9.61 6.53 2.40
N ASP A 23 -10.27 5.87 1.45
CA ASP A 23 -11.56 6.37 0.97
C ASP A 23 -12.36 5.36 0.10
N GLU A 24 -12.50 4.10 0.50
CA GLU A 24 -13.54 3.25 -0.13
C GLU A 24 -14.95 3.58 0.40
N SER A 25 -15.03 4.33 1.51
CA SER A 25 -16.28 4.84 2.10
C SER A 25 -16.38 6.38 2.10
N ALA A 26 -15.54 7.07 1.33
CA ALA A 26 -15.53 8.53 1.21
C ALA A 26 -16.92 9.09 0.90
N PRO A 27 -17.48 10.02 1.69
CA PRO A 27 -18.61 10.81 1.23
C PRO A 27 -18.11 11.74 0.10
N GLY A 28 -18.29 11.32 -1.16
CA GLY A 28 -17.82 12.09 -2.32
C GLY A 28 -18.24 11.58 -3.70
N GLY A 29 -18.75 10.34 -3.81
CA GLY A 29 -19.28 9.79 -5.06
C GLY A 29 -18.26 9.78 -6.22
N TRP A 30 -18.75 9.98 -7.44
CA TRP A 30 -17.94 9.92 -8.67
C TRP A 30 -16.77 10.91 -8.73
N ARG A 31 -16.85 12.05 -8.02
CA ARG A 31 -15.79 13.07 -7.99
C ARG A 31 -14.55 12.58 -7.25
N ALA A 32 -14.74 11.93 -6.10
CA ALA A 32 -13.64 11.30 -5.36
C ALA A 32 -12.97 10.19 -6.20
N GLY A 33 -13.78 9.37 -6.89
CA GLY A 33 -13.27 8.37 -7.83
C GLY A 33 -12.49 8.96 -9.01
N GLY A 34 -12.96 10.07 -9.58
CA GLY A 34 -12.30 10.77 -10.69
C GLY A 34 -10.94 11.37 -10.30
N VAL A 35 -10.83 11.96 -9.11
CA VAL A 35 -9.56 12.49 -8.60
C VAL A 35 -8.55 11.37 -8.35
N ARG A 36 -9.00 10.24 -7.77
CA ARG A 36 -8.16 9.05 -7.59
C ARG A 36 -7.69 8.48 -8.93
N LEU A 37 -8.59 8.40 -9.92
CA LEU A 37 -8.23 7.97 -11.26
C LEU A 37 -7.19 8.90 -11.90
N ALA A 38 -7.34 10.21 -11.74
CA ALA A 38 -6.38 11.19 -12.22
C ALA A 38 -4.98 10.96 -11.62
N TRP A 39 -4.90 10.62 -10.33
CA TRP A 39 -3.63 10.26 -9.69
C TRP A 39 -2.96 9.05 -10.34
N TYR A 40 -3.71 7.98 -10.61
CA TYR A 40 -3.17 6.81 -11.32
C TYR A 40 -2.73 7.16 -12.74
N VAL A 41 -3.55 7.90 -13.48
CA VAL A 41 -3.25 8.31 -14.86
C VAL A 41 -1.98 9.16 -14.90
N VAL A 42 -1.82 10.13 -14.00
CA VAL A 42 -0.62 10.96 -13.92
C VAL A 42 0.60 10.12 -13.53
N GLY A 43 0.48 9.24 -12.55
CA GLY A 43 1.58 8.34 -12.16
C GLY A 43 2.04 7.44 -13.30
N LEU A 44 1.10 6.81 -14.01
CA LEU A 44 1.38 5.97 -15.17
C LEU A 44 1.90 6.76 -16.36
N ALA A 45 1.43 8.00 -16.57
CA ALA A 45 1.94 8.87 -17.62
C ALA A 45 3.40 9.28 -17.35
N ILE A 46 3.74 9.65 -16.11
CA ILE A 46 5.13 9.95 -15.73
C ILE A 46 6.00 8.71 -15.92
N ALA A 47 5.51 7.54 -15.46
CA ALA A 47 6.20 6.27 -15.69
C ALA A 47 6.45 6.01 -17.17
N ALA A 48 5.44 6.15 -18.03
CA ALA A 48 5.57 5.97 -19.47
C ALA A 48 6.61 6.94 -20.06
N VAL A 49 6.56 8.23 -19.70
CA VAL A 49 7.56 9.22 -20.14
C VAL A 49 8.96 8.80 -19.72
N MET A 50 9.15 8.27 -18.52
CA MET A 50 10.45 7.74 -18.10
C MET A 50 10.91 6.58 -18.97
N LEU A 51 10.02 5.66 -19.38
CA LEU A 51 10.36 4.58 -20.31
C LEU A 51 10.81 5.09 -21.68
N PHE A 52 10.23 6.21 -22.16
CA PHE A 52 10.57 6.80 -23.46
C PHE A 52 11.82 7.68 -23.45
N VAL A 53 12.11 8.34 -22.32
CA VAL A 53 13.16 9.38 -22.23
C VAL A 53 14.45 8.87 -21.58
N ALA A 54 14.43 7.77 -20.81
CA ALA A 54 15.59 7.30 -20.04
C ALA A 54 16.68 6.62 -20.92
N PRO A 55 17.92 7.15 -20.93
CA PRO A 55 19.01 6.62 -21.77
C PRO A 55 19.72 5.33 -21.30
N PRO A 56 19.75 4.89 -20.02
CA PRO A 56 20.15 3.52 -19.70
C PRO A 56 18.93 2.61 -19.74
N SER A 57 19.08 1.47 -20.42
CA SER A 57 18.02 0.54 -20.81
C SER A 57 17.02 0.21 -19.69
N LEU A 58 15.80 -0.15 -20.08
CA LEU A 58 14.72 -0.66 -19.21
C LEU A 58 15.17 -1.70 -18.16
N GLY A 59 16.27 -2.43 -18.44
CA GLY A 59 16.89 -3.37 -17.51
C GLY A 59 17.66 -2.71 -16.36
N ALA A 60 18.30 -1.55 -16.57
CA ALA A 60 19.04 -0.83 -15.53
C ALA A 60 18.13 -0.17 -14.48
N LEU A 61 16.91 0.19 -14.89
CA LEU A 61 15.90 0.79 -14.01
C LEU A 61 14.98 -0.26 -13.35
N GLY A 62 15.17 -1.56 -13.59
CA GLY A 62 14.27 -2.61 -13.07
C GLY A 62 12.81 -2.49 -13.54
N LEU A 63 12.52 -1.61 -14.51
CA LEU A 63 11.16 -1.38 -15.04
C LEU A 63 10.72 -2.48 -16.03
N SER A 64 11.56 -3.49 -16.22
CA SER A 64 11.24 -4.67 -17.01
C SER A 64 10.33 -5.65 -16.23
N VAL A 65 9.74 -6.61 -16.94
CA VAL A 65 9.00 -7.73 -16.34
C VAL A 65 9.97 -8.79 -15.75
N GLY A 66 11.28 -8.63 -15.96
CA GLY A 66 12.28 -9.68 -15.77
C GLY A 66 12.47 -10.52 -17.04
N SER A 67 13.59 -11.25 -17.12
CA SER A 67 13.87 -12.16 -18.24
C SER A 67 12.96 -13.39 -18.22
N ASP A 68 12.63 -13.89 -17.02
CA ASP A 68 11.67 -14.97 -16.80
C ASP A 68 10.33 -14.41 -16.31
N ARG A 69 9.40 -14.21 -17.25
CA ARG A 69 8.07 -13.66 -16.97
C ARG A 69 7.21 -14.61 -16.13
N VAL A 70 7.33 -15.92 -16.37
CA VAL A 70 6.53 -16.93 -15.66
C VAL A 70 7.02 -17.06 -14.23
N GLY A 71 8.34 -17.15 -14.03
CA GLY A 71 8.95 -17.14 -12.71
C GLY A 71 8.63 -15.87 -11.92
N ALA A 72 8.69 -14.70 -12.55
CA ALA A 72 8.31 -13.43 -11.90
C ALA A 72 6.84 -13.42 -11.46
N LEU A 73 5.92 -13.92 -12.30
CA LEU A 73 4.51 -14.02 -11.94
C LEU A 73 4.29 -15.00 -10.78
N LEU A 74 4.90 -16.18 -10.83
CA LEU A 74 4.79 -17.20 -9.77
C LEU A 74 5.36 -16.69 -8.44
N LEU A 75 6.52 -16.02 -8.47
CA LEU A 75 7.10 -15.38 -7.29
C LEU A 75 6.19 -14.28 -6.73
N GLY A 76 5.59 -13.48 -7.60
CA GLY A 76 4.62 -12.45 -7.20
C GLY A 76 3.38 -13.04 -6.54
N ILE A 77 2.84 -14.14 -7.09
CA ILE A 77 1.71 -14.87 -6.48
C ILE A 77 2.12 -15.46 -5.13
N LEU A 78 3.29 -16.10 -5.04
CA LEU A 78 3.79 -16.66 -3.78
C LEU A 78 3.96 -15.57 -2.72
N ALA A 79 4.55 -14.43 -3.10
CA ALA A 79 4.66 -13.26 -2.23
C ALA A 79 3.29 -12.74 -1.80
N GLY A 80 2.32 -12.71 -2.70
CA GLY A 80 0.93 -12.35 -2.40
C GLY A 80 0.25 -13.33 -1.42
N ILE A 81 0.50 -14.64 -1.54
CA ILE A 81 0.02 -15.65 -0.59
C ILE A 81 0.63 -15.41 0.80
N LEU A 82 1.94 -15.18 0.86
CA LEU A 82 2.63 -14.88 2.11
C LEU A 82 2.10 -13.57 2.74
N GLY A 83 1.92 -12.53 1.93
CA GLY A 83 1.35 -11.26 2.37
C GLY A 83 -0.11 -11.39 2.81
N THR A 84 -0.89 -12.27 2.18
CA THR A 84 -2.24 -12.64 2.66
C THR A 84 -2.15 -13.29 4.04
N GLY A 85 -1.19 -14.20 4.25
CA GLY A 85 -0.90 -14.75 5.57
C GLY A 85 -0.60 -13.67 6.60
N VAL A 86 0.26 -12.70 6.27
CA VAL A 86 0.56 -11.54 7.14
C VAL A 86 -0.71 -10.73 7.45
N ALA A 87 -1.56 -10.47 6.45
CA ALA A 87 -2.82 -9.74 6.62
C ALA A 87 -3.79 -10.47 7.56
N VAL A 88 -3.96 -11.78 7.37
CA VAL A 88 -4.78 -12.65 8.23
C VAL A 88 -4.22 -12.69 9.66
N SER A 89 -2.92 -12.92 9.81
CA SER A 89 -2.25 -12.94 11.11
C SER A 89 -2.39 -11.61 11.83
N PHE A 90 -2.21 -10.50 11.13
CA PHE A 90 -2.38 -9.16 11.68
C PHE A 90 -3.82 -8.92 12.13
N ALA A 91 -4.81 -9.21 11.29
CA ALA A 91 -6.22 -9.05 11.63
C ALA A 91 -6.63 -9.93 12.82
N TRP A 92 -6.18 -11.18 12.85
CA TRP A 92 -6.44 -12.10 13.96
C TRP A 92 -5.78 -11.64 15.26
N TYR A 93 -4.53 -11.21 15.19
CA TYR A 93 -3.82 -10.67 16.36
C TYR A 93 -4.49 -9.40 16.89
N ARG A 94 -4.87 -8.47 16.01
CA ARG A 94 -5.40 -7.15 16.36
C ARG A 94 -6.86 -7.15 16.77
N TYR A 95 -7.70 -7.92 16.08
CA TYR A 95 -9.16 -7.90 16.21
C TYR A 95 -9.76 -9.21 16.72
N ARG A 96 -8.97 -10.29 16.84
CA ARG A 96 -9.43 -11.65 17.19
C ARG A 96 -10.46 -12.23 16.24
N ARG A 97 -10.65 -11.60 15.07
CA ARG A 97 -11.52 -12.01 13.98
C ARG A 97 -11.07 -11.35 12.67
N LEU A 98 -11.51 -11.89 11.54
CA LEU A 98 -11.49 -11.16 10.28
C LEU A 98 -12.67 -10.21 10.24
N ARG A 99 -12.46 -8.99 9.74
CA ARG A 99 -13.52 -8.00 9.54
C ARG A 99 -13.76 -7.88 8.05
N LEU A 100 -14.64 -8.73 7.52
CA LEU A 100 -14.90 -8.73 6.07
C LEU A 100 -15.75 -7.49 5.71
N PRO A 101 -15.34 -6.67 4.73
CA PRO A 101 -16.14 -5.53 4.27
C PRO A 101 -17.32 -5.98 3.39
N ASP A 102 -18.24 -5.06 3.09
CA ASP A 102 -19.31 -5.32 2.13
C ASP A 102 -18.72 -5.69 0.75
N VAL A 103 -19.26 -6.74 0.14
CA VAL A 103 -18.85 -7.26 -1.17
C VAL A 103 -18.98 -6.20 -2.26
N ALA A 104 -19.91 -5.25 -2.11
CA ALA A 104 -20.07 -4.13 -3.04
C ALA A 104 -18.80 -3.25 -3.17
N LEU A 105 -17.92 -3.25 -2.16
CA LEU A 105 -16.68 -2.45 -2.15
C LEU A 105 -15.51 -3.14 -2.89
N TYR A 106 -15.61 -4.45 -3.14
CA TYR A 106 -14.49 -5.26 -3.64
C TYR A 106 -13.98 -4.79 -5.02
N PRO A 107 -14.82 -4.44 -6.01
CA PRO A 107 -14.32 -3.98 -7.30
C PRO A 107 -13.46 -2.71 -7.18
N GLY A 108 -13.87 -1.77 -6.33
CA GLY A 108 -13.10 -0.56 -6.04
C GLY A 108 -11.78 -0.87 -5.34
N ALA A 109 -11.81 -1.77 -4.37
CA ALA A 109 -10.62 -2.21 -3.64
C ALA A 109 -9.60 -2.90 -4.54
N ILE A 110 -10.05 -3.75 -5.46
CA ILE A 110 -9.18 -4.43 -6.44
C ILE A 110 -8.51 -3.40 -7.36
N ALA A 111 -9.30 -2.50 -7.95
CA ALA A 111 -8.76 -1.45 -8.83
C ALA A 111 -7.78 -0.53 -8.10
N ASN A 112 -8.10 -0.11 -6.88
CA ASN A 112 -7.23 0.69 -6.02
C ASN A 112 -5.93 -0.07 -5.68
N SER A 113 -6.04 -1.36 -5.34
CA SER A 113 -4.89 -2.18 -4.98
C SER A 113 -3.93 -2.35 -6.14
N ILE A 114 -4.45 -2.62 -7.34
CA ILE A 114 -3.64 -2.73 -8.56
C ILE A 114 -3.03 -1.38 -8.93
N GLY A 115 -3.83 -0.30 -8.93
CA GLY A 115 -3.37 1.04 -9.32
C GLY A 115 -2.27 1.56 -8.39
N THR A 116 -2.44 1.43 -7.08
CA THR A 116 -1.41 1.82 -6.11
C THR A 116 -0.17 0.95 -6.24
N ALA A 117 -0.31 -0.38 -6.36
CA ALA A 117 0.84 -1.27 -6.52
C ALA A 117 1.64 -0.94 -7.78
N LEU A 118 0.97 -0.66 -8.91
CA LEU A 118 1.64 -0.26 -10.14
C LEU A 118 2.48 1.01 -9.94
N VAL A 119 1.88 2.08 -9.42
CA VAL A 119 2.59 3.36 -9.24
C VAL A 119 3.71 3.24 -8.20
N ASP A 120 3.45 2.59 -7.07
CA ASP A 120 4.42 2.46 -5.98
C ASP A 120 5.61 1.59 -6.42
N GLU A 121 5.39 0.44 -7.05
CA GLU A 121 6.48 -0.44 -7.45
C GLU A 121 7.31 0.16 -8.60
N ILE A 122 6.68 0.82 -9.57
CA ILE A 122 7.40 1.56 -10.61
C ILE A 122 8.23 2.69 -10.00
N CYS A 123 7.68 3.44 -9.05
CA CYS A 123 8.37 4.54 -8.41
C CYS A 123 9.56 4.07 -7.56
N PHE A 124 9.33 3.18 -6.59
CA PHE A 124 10.35 2.85 -5.59
C PHE A 124 11.25 1.69 -6.03
N ARG A 125 10.67 0.61 -6.55
CA ARG A 125 11.42 -0.61 -6.91
C ARG A 125 12.00 -0.49 -8.32
N GLY A 126 11.33 0.23 -9.20
CA GLY A 126 11.88 0.61 -10.49
C GLY A 126 12.80 1.83 -10.38
N ALA A 127 12.21 3.02 -10.43
CA ALA A 127 12.93 4.26 -10.65
C ALA A 127 13.92 4.63 -9.53
N VAL A 128 13.51 4.62 -8.25
CA VAL A 128 14.39 4.99 -7.13
C VAL A 128 15.51 3.97 -6.98
N MET A 129 15.19 2.68 -6.87
CA MET A 129 16.18 1.63 -6.71
C MET A 129 17.14 1.58 -7.92
N GLY A 130 16.61 1.66 -9.14
CA GLY A 130 17.38 1.69 -10.37
C GLY A 130 18.33 2.89 -10.45
N LEU A 131 17.89 4.09 -10.04
CA LEU A 131 18.77 5.25 -9.97
C LEU A 131 19.87 5.10 -8.93
N LEU A 132 19.58 4.54 -7.75
CA LEU A 132 20.59 4.28 -6.72
C LEU A 132 21.66 3.31 -7.26
N LEU A 133 21.24 2.22 -7.91
CA LEU A 133 22.14 1.26 -8.54
C LEU A 133 22.97 1.90 -9.66
N ALA A 134 22.33 2.69 -10.54
CA ALA A 134 23.01 3.40 -11.63
C ALA A 134 24.02 4.44 -11.13
N ALA A 135 23.77 5.04 -9.96
CA ALA A 135 24.71 5.93 -9.27
C ALA A 135 25.86 5.18 -8.56
N GLY A 136 25.94 3.85 -8.69
CA GLY A 136 26.99 3.03 -8.10
C GLY A 136 26.72 2.60 -6.65
N ALA A 137 25.51 2.80 -6.12
CA ALA A 137 25.16 2.26 -4.81
C ALA A 137 25.14 0.72 -4.87
N GLY A 138 25.67 0.07 -3.84
CA GLY A 138 25.54 -1.38 -3.69
C GLY A 138 24.07 -1.79 -3.53
N SER A 139 23.73 -3.03 -3.94
CA SER A 139 22.36 -3.55 -3.91
C SER A 139 21.69 -3.44 -2.54
N GLY A 140 22.44 -3.67 -1.45
CA GLY A 140 21.94 -3.49 -0.09
C GLY A 140 21.55 -2.05 0.24
N VAL A 141 22.36 -1.07 -0.19
CA VAL A 141 22.06 0.36 0.01
C VAL A 141 20.86 0.78 -0.83
N ALA A 142 20.78 0.35 -2.08
CA ALA A 142 19.63 0.63 -2.94
C ALA A 142 18.33 0.04 -2.36
N LEU A 143 18.39 -1.20 -1.86
CA LEU A 143 17.27 -1.91 -1.22
C LEU A 143 16.78 -1.21 0.05
N VAL A 144 17.69 -0.86 0.97
CA VAL A 144 17.33 -0.16 2.21
C VAL A 144 16.84 1.25 1.90
N GLY A 145 17.54 1.98 1.02
CA GLY A 145 17.21 3.35 0.63
C GLY A 145 15.81 3.46 0.04
N GLN A 146 15.46 2.61 -0.93
CA GLN A 146 14.10 2.61 -1.50
C GLN A 146 13.05 2.22 -0.45
N THR A 147 13.35 1.28 0.44
CA THR A 147 12.40 0.82 1.47
C THR A 147 12.07 1.93 2.46
N LEU A 148 13.10 2.63 2.94
CA LEU A 148 12.92 3.76 3.85
C LEU A 148 12.19 4.91 3.17
N LEU A 149 12.57 5.25 1.93
CA LEU A 149 11.88 6.30 1.18
C LEU A 149 10.41 5.96 0.92
N TYR A 150 10.11 4.69 0.60
CA TYR A 150 8.75 4.19 0.48
C TYR A 150 7.97 4.37 1.79
N GLY A 151 8.51 3.91 2.93
CA GLY A 151 7.87 4.06 4.23
C GLY A 151 7.68 5.51 4.68
N LEU A 152 8.57 6.42 4.27
CA LEU A 152 8.37 7.85 4.48
C LEU A 152 7.27 8.41 3.58
N ALA A 153 7.27 8.03 2.30
CA ALA A 153 6.30 8.48 1.31
C ALA A 153 4.88 8.00 1.60
N THR A 154 4.73 6.87 2.29
CA THR A 154 3.43 6.39 2.74
C THR A 154 2.87 7.15 3.93
N ARG A 155 3.71 7.86 4.69
CA ARG A 155 3.33 8.64 5.89
C ARG A 155 2.72 7.81 7.03
N LEU A 156 2.92 6.49 7.04
CA LEU A 156 2.48 5.61 8.14
C LEU A 156 3.14 5.91 9.49
N GLY A 157 4.24 6.66 9.50
CA GLY A 157 4.87 7.14 10.73
C GLY A 157 4.30 8.46 11.27
N ALA A 158 3.29 9.05 10.63
CA ALA A 158 2.69 10.31 11.11
C ALA A 158 1.85 10.09 12.39
N PRO A 159 1.67 11.13 13.23
CA PRO A 159 0.81 11.04 14.42
C PRO A 159 -0.60 10.54 14.08
N GLY A 160 -1.12 9.63 14.89
CA GLY A 160 -2.45 9.02 14.68
C GLY A 160 -2.47 7.83 13.71
N ARG A 161 -1.31 7.35 13.24
CA ARG A 161 -1.18 6.15 12.39
C ARG A 161 -0.67 4.94 13.17
N SER A 162 -1.01 3.73 12.70
CA SER A 162 -0.63 2.48 13.36
C SER A 162 0.85 2.13 13.11
N HIS A 163 1.66 2.08 14.18
CA HIS A 163 3.06 1.65 14.09
C HIS A 163 3.21 0.21 13.59
N SER A 164 2.26 -0.68 13.90
CA SER A 164 2.27 -2.05 13.38
C SER A 164 2.11 -2.07 11.86
N MET A 165 1.27 -1.19 11.31
CA MET A 165 1.14 -1.06 9.85
C MET A 165 2.42 -0.49 9.24
N LEU A 166 3.07 0.48 9.86
CA LEU A 166 4.38 0.96 9.39
C LEU A 166 5.39 -0.18 9.27
N LEU A 167 5.51 -1.03 10.30
CA LEU A 167 6.43 -2.16 10.29
C LEU A 167 6.07 -3.19 9.20
N ILE A 168 4.78 -3.49 9.03
CA ILE A 168 4.32 -4.38 7.95
C ILE A 168 4.70 -3.79 6.59
N PHE A 169 4.45 -2.51 6.35
CA PHE A 169 4.75 -1.86 5.07
C PHE A 169 6.24 -1.76 4.79
N LEU A 170 7.08 -1.50 5.80
CA LEU A 170 8.53 -1.56 5.66
C LEU A 170 8.99 -2.98 5.31
N GLY A 171 8.45 -4.00 5.97
CA GLY A 171 8.75 -5.40 5.67
C GLY A 171 8.34 -5.80 4.25
N LEU A 172 7.11 -5.46 3.85
CA LEU A 172 6.61 -5.70 2.49
C LEU A 172 7.43 -4.94 1.45
N GLY A 173 7.79 -3.69 1.73
CA GLY A 173 8.60 -2.88 0.84
C GLY A 173 10.03 -3.40 0.66
N PHE A 174 10.59 -4.00 1.71
CA PHE A 174 11.85 -4.70 1.65
C PHE A 174 11.75 -5.98 0.80
N VAL A 175 10.73 -6.81 1.04
CA VAL A 175 10.49 -8.04 0.26
C VAL A 175 10.25 -7.73 -1.22
N ALA A 176 9.44 -6.72 -1.54
CA ALA A 176 9.21 -6.24 -2.90
C ALA A 176 10.52 -5.79 -3.59
N GLY A 177 11.40 -5.10 -2.85
CA GLY A 177 12.73 -4.75 -3.32
C GLY A 177 13.60 -5.97 -3.62
N LEU A 178 13.62 -6.96 -2.72
CA LEU A 178 14.34 -8.23 -2.93
C LEU A 178 13.85 -8.95 -4.18
N LEU A 179 12.52 -9.07 -4.34
CA LEU A 179 11.92 -9.68 -5.52
C LEU A 179 12.39 -8.98 -6.78
N THR A 180 12.38 -7.65 -6.81
CA THR A 180 12.83 -6.88 -7.97
C THR A 180 14.30 -7.09 -8.30
N LEU A 181 15.17 -7.19 -7.28
CA LEU A 181 16.58 -7.50 -7.47
C LEU A 181 16.79 -8.93 -8.01
N TRP A 182 16.01 -9.90 -7.53
CA TRP A 182 16.13 -11.30 -7.94
C TRP A 182 15.59 -11.56 -9.35
N THR A 183 14.48 -10.93 -9.73
CA THR A 183 13.85 -11.10 -11.04
C THR A 183 14.42 -10.16 -12.10
N GLY A 184 15.13 -9.11 -11.69
CA GLY A 184 15.54 -8.01 -12.57
C GLY A 184 14.36 -7.16 -13.07
N GLY A 185 13.23 -7.19 -12.37
CA GLY A 185 11.99 -6.56 -12.82
C GLY A 185 10.92 -6.39 -11.75
N VAL A 186 10.13 -5.32 -11.84
CA VAL A 186 9.09 -4.96 -10.86
C VAL A 186 7.85 -5.85 -10.90
N ALA A 187 7.68 -6.73 -11.89
CA ALA A 187 6.43 -7.49 -12.08
C ALA A 187 6.05 -8.37 -10.87
N ALA A 188 7.02 -9.10 -10.30
CA ALA A 188 6.78 -9.90 -9.10
C ALA A 188 6.34 -9.04 -7.91
N ALA A 189 6.99 -7.88 -7.74
CA ALA A 189 6.67 -6.94 -6.69
C ALA A 189 5.26 -6.33 -6.88
N ILE A 190 4.87 -5.98 -8.10
CA ILE A 190 3.53 -5.44 -8.42
C ILE A 190 2.45 -6.45 -8.02
N VAL A 191 2.59 -7.70 -8.46
CA VAL A 191 1.60 -8.75 -8.19
C VAL A 191 1.52 -9.03 -6.69
N GLY A 192 2.66 -9.21 -6.03
CA GLY A 192 2.71 -9.46 -4.58
C GLY A 192 2.12 -8.31 -3.76
N HIS A 193 2.45 -7.07 -4.11
CA HIS A 193 1.94 -5.87 -3.45
C HIS A 193 0.41 -5.74 -3.67
N ALA A 194 -0.08 -5.87 -4.91
CA ALA A 194 -1.51 -5.76 -5.20
C ALA A 194 -2.34 -6.78 -4.41
N LEU A 195 -1.90 -8.05 -4.40
CA LEU A 195 -2.57 -9.12 -3.64
C LEU A 195 -2.53 -8.87 -2.13
N THR A 196 -1.38 -8.47 -1.60
CA THR A 196 -1.24 -8.21 -0.16
C THR A 196 -2.08 -7.03 0.28
N ARG A 197 -2.10 -5.94 -0.50
CA ARG A 197 -2.91 -4.75 -0.23
C ARG A 197 -4.39 -5.09 -0.23
N PHE A 198 -4.85 -5.86 -1.21
CA PHE A 198 -6.23 -6.34 -1.25
C PHE A 198 -6.56 -7.26 -0.06
N ALA A 199 -5.64 -8.16 0.31
CA ALA A 199 -5.82 -9.02 1.48
C ALA A 199 -5.91 -8.23 2.79
N ILE A 200 -5.11 -7.17 2.96
CA ILE A 200 -5.19 -6.28 4.13
C ILE A 200 -6.57 -5.63 4.19
N PHE A 201 -7.08 -5.11 3.08
CA PHE A 201 -8.43 -4.56 3.00
C PHE A 201 -9.48 -5.59 3.44
N VAL A 202 -9.47 -6.79 2.82
CA VAL A 202 -10.46 -7.84 3.11
C VAL A 202 -10.38 -8.30 4.57
N CYS A 203 -9.18 -8.46 5.12
CA CYS A 203 -9.00 -9.00 6.47
C CYS A 203 -9.32 -7.99 7.58
N THR A 204 -9.07 -6.70 7.33
CA THR A 204 -9.23 -5.65 8.34
C THR A 204 -10.55 -4.89 8.21
N GLY A 205 -11.23 -4.98 7.07
CA GLY A 205 -12.56 -4.40 6.85
C GLY A 205 -12.55 -2.89 6.83
N HIS A 206 -11.37 -2.28 6.81
CA HIS A 206 -11.21 -0.85 6.80
C HIS A 206 -11.13 -0.37 5.35
N PRO A 207 -12.13 0.41 4.88
CA PRO A 207 -12.07 1.16 3.64
C PRO A 207 -11.17 2.40 3.80
N GLY A 208 -10.19 2.34 4.71
CA GLY A 208 -9.40 3.42 5.27
C GLY A 208 -8.18 2.85 6.01
N GLN A 209 -7.36 3.69 6.64
CA GLN A 209 -6.25 3.18 7.44
C GLN A 209 -6.72 2.52 8.74
N VAL A 210 -6.06 1.41 9.12
CA VAL A 210 -6.19 0.82 10.44
C VAL A 210 -5.72 1.83 11.48
N ARG A 211 -6.59 2.14 12.45
CA ARG A 211 -6.29 3.13 13.47
C ARG A 211 -5.42 2.51 14.57
N PRO A 212 -4.68 3.35 15.33
CA PRO A 212 -4.04 2.91 16.55
C PRO A 212 -5.05 2.25 17.51
N PRO A 213 -4.60 1.30 18.35
CA PRO A 213 -5.42 0.76 19.43
C PRO A 213 -6.08 1.85 20.27
N GLY A 214 -7.37 1.67 20.59
CA GLY A 214 -8.21 2.62 21.36
C GLY A 214 -8.86 3.72 20.52
N LEU A 215 -8.50 3.88 19.25
CA LEU A 215 -9.05 4.93 18.38
C LEU A 215 -10.05 4.41 17.33
N GLU A 216 -10.35 3.12 17.35
CA GLU A 216 -11.37 2.54 16.48
C GLU A 216 -12.77 3.01 16.91
N PRO A 217 -13.67 3.36 15.98
CA PRO A 217 -15.02 3.81 16.33
C PRO A 217 -15.79 2.80 17.19
N GLU A 218 -15.59 1.50 16.94
CA GLU A 218 -16.20 0.42 17.73
C GLU A 218 -15.61 0.36 19.15
N GLU A 219 -14.30 0.55 19.30
CA GLU A 219 -13.63 0.59 20.61
C GLU A 219 -14.08 1.82 21.41
N ALA A 220 -14.12 2.99 20.77
CA ALA A 220 -14.61 4.22 21.37
C ALA A 220 -16.12 4.18 21.69
N ALA A 221 -16.91 3.42 20.91
CA ALA A 221 -18.32 3.19 21.20
C ALA A 221 -18.50 2.20 22.37
N ALA A 222 -17.67 1.16 22.45
CA ALA A 222 -17.67 0.22 23.55
C ALA A 222 -17.29 0.88 24.89
N GLU A 223 -16.35 1.83 24.88
CA GLU A 223 -16.01 2.64 26.06
C GLU A 223 -17.17 3.52 26.57
N ARG A 224 -18.13 3.86 25.69
CA ARG A 224 -19.33 4.62 26.07
C ARG A 224 -20.44 3.73 26.62
N LEU A 225 -20.35 2.42 26.45
CA LEU A 225 -21.30 1.48 27.02
C LEU A 225 -20.91 1.19 28.48
N PRO A 226 -21.89 0.94 29.36
CA PRO A 226 -21.60 0.44 30.69
C PRO A 226 -20.80 -0.87 30.60
N PRO A 227 -19.96 -1.18 31.61
CA PRO A 227 -19.32 -2.48 31.69
C PRO A 227 -20.36 -3.60 31.61
N GLU A 228 -19.98 -4.73 31.03
CA GLU A 228 -20.85 -5.89 30.90
C GLU A 228 -21.42 -6.29 32.28
N GLY A 229 -22.74 -6.34 32.39
CA GLY A 229 -23.46 -6.61 33.64
C GLY A 229 -23.94 -5.36 34.42
N TRP A 230 -23.68 -4.15 33.96
CA TRP A 230 -24.20 -2.93 34.58
C TRP A 230 -25.50 -2.47 33.91
N GLU A 231 -26.57 -2.27 34.70
CA GLU A 231 -27.81 -1.67 34.21
C GLU A 231 -27.65 -0.16 34.02
N VAL A 232 -28.10 0.35 32.87
CA VAL A 232 -28.22 1.79 32.63
C VAL A 232 -29.39 2.30 33.47
N VAL A 233 -29.10 2.98 34.59
CA VAL A 233 -30.14 3.66 35.37
C VAL A 233 -30.63 4.85 34.54
N PRO A 234 -31.89 4.88 34.08
CA PRO A 234 -32.39 6.01 33.31
C PRO A 234 -32.37 7.26 34.19
N ASP A 235 -31.83 8.35 33.66
CA ASP A 235 -31.75 9.65 34.31
C ASP A 235 -33.19 10.14 34.61
N ARG A 236 -33.66 9.92 35.85
CA ARG A 236 -34.94 10.44 36.32
C ARG A 236 -34.78 11.93 36.55
N ARG A 237 -34.85 12.71 35.49
CA ARG A 237 -35.09 14.15 35.65
C ARG A 237 -36.59 14.38 35.89
N PRO A 238 -36.95 15.14 36.94
CA PRO A 238 -38.33 15.48 37.26
C PRO A 238 -38.95 16.43 36.22
#